data_AF-A0A170ZUV0-F1
#
_entry.id   AF-A0A170ZUV0-F1
#
_cell.length_a   1.000
_cell.length_b   1.000
_cell.length_c   1.000
_cell.angle_alpha   90.00
_cell.angle_beta   90.00
_cell.angle_gamma   90.00
#
_symmetry.space_group_name_H-M   'P 1'
#
loop_
_entity.id
_entity.type
_entity.pdbx_description
1 polymer ?
#
loop_
_entity_poly.entity_id
_entity_poly.type
_entity_poly.pdbx_seq_one_letter_code
_entity_poly.pdbx_strand_id
1 'polypeptide(L)'
;PLSGILSNYEAFGGWPSIFYFFSILTAIWVVAFWLIVYEDPDSHPSINEDERKYIISTVWGAGGVTSAPVPWMSILKSLPFWAIMVAHIGQNYGYETLMTELPTFMKQVLRFNIQANGILSALPYLAMWAFSVTSSCVADAIISSKRISHTVTRKIANGIGHFGPAIALIMASYT
;
A
#
# COMPACT_ATOMS: atom_id res chain seq x y z
N PRO A 1 5.63 18.89 1.82
CA PRO A 1 5.26 20.32 1.59
C PRO A 1 4.55 20.94 2.79
N LEU A 2 3.46 20.33 3.30
CA LEU A 2 2.73 20.81 4.49
C LEU A 2 3.59 20.85 5.76
N SER A 3 4.38 19.80 6.01
CA SER A 3 5.30 19.74 7.15
C SER A 3 6.34 20.87 7.15
N GLY A 4 6.88 21.23 5.98
CA GLY A 4 7.84 22.33 5.83
C GLY A 4 7.21 23.72 6.05
N ILE A 5 5.93 23.89 5.73
CA ILE A 5 5.18 25.11 6.02
C ILE A 5 4.93 25.21 7.53
N LEU A 6 4.49 24.14 8.16
CA LEU A 6 4.20 24.08 9.59
C LEU A 6 5.46 24.30 10.46
N SER A 7 6.62 23.75 10.05
CA SER A 7 7.88 23.93 10.80
C SER A 7 8.43 25.35 10.77
N ASN A 8 8.09 26.15 9.75
CA ASN A 8 8.61 27.51 9.58
C ASN A 8 7.83 28.56 10.41
N TYR A 9 6.66 28.22 10.94
CA TYR A 9 5.91 29.13 11.81
C TYR A 9 6.33 28.93 13.28
N GLU A 10 7.30 29.75 13.73
CA GLU A 10 7.76 29.76 15.12
C GLU A 10 6.64 30.04 16.13
N ALA A 11 5.59 30.78 15.73
CA ALA A 11 4.43 31.08 16.57
C ALA A 11 3.63 29.84 17.02
N PHE A 12 3.73 28.70 16.31
CA PHE A 12 3.06 27.44 16.65
C PHE A 12 4.01 26.41 17.31
N GLY A 13 5.19 26.85 17.75
CA GLY A 13 6.16 26.00 18.45
C GLY A 13 7.25 25.40 17.57
N GLY A 14 7.33 25.73 16.26
CA GLY A 14 8.37 25.25 15.35
C GLY A 14 8.15 23.80 14.89
N TRP A 15 9.22 22.99 14.81
CA TRP A 15 9.14 21.60 14.32
C TRP A 15 8.20 20.64 15.10
N PRO A 16 7.97 20.78 16.43
CA PRO A 16 7.01 19.95 17.17
C PRO A 16 5.56 20.15 16.74
N SER A 17 5.22 21.30 16.12
CA SER A 17 3.87 21.61 15.62
C SER A 17 3.33 20.54 14.65
N ILE A 18 4.22 19.92 13.88
CA ILE A 18 3.92 18.83 12.95
C ILE A 18 3.28 17.66 13.71
N PHE A 19 3.87 17.27 14.84
CA PHE A 19 3.38 16.16 15.65
C PHE A 19 2.01 16.49 16.23
N TYR A 20 1.83 17.67 16.82
CA TYR A 20 0.54 18.07 17.37
C TYR A 20 -0.58 18.08 16.32
N PHE A 21 -0.31 18.64 15.13
CA PHE A 21 -1.28 18.68 14.04
C PHE A 21 -1.70 17.28 13.58
N PHE A 22 -0.74 16.42 13.26
CA PHE A 22 -1.04 15.06 12.81
C PHE A 22 -1.67 14.20 13.92
N SER A 23 -1.25 14.36 15.18
CA SER A 23 -1.88 13.66 16.31
C SER A 23 -3.34 14.04 16.52
N ILE A 24 -3.68 15.32 16.42
CA ILE A 24 -5.09 15.77 16.52
C ILE A 24 -5.91 15.22 15.36
N LEU A 25 -5.39 15.29 14.13
CA LEU A 25 -6.06 14.75 12.95
C LEU A 25 -6.31 13.25 13.09
N THR A 26 -5.31 12.49 13.55
CA THR A 26 -5.44 11.05 13.82
C THR A 26 -6.45 10.79 14.94
N ALA A 27 -6.47 11.59 16.00
CA ALA A 27 -7.45 11.42 17.08
C ALA A 27 -8.89 11.62 16.57
N ILE A 28 -9.13 12.64 15.76
CA ILE A 28 -10.44 12.88 15.12
C ILE A 28 -10.81 11.68 14.23
N TRP A 29 -9.87 11.20 13.41
CA TRP A 29 -10.09 10.04 12.56
C TRP A 29 -10.42 8.77 13.34
N VAL A 30 -9.71 8.49 14.44
CA VAL A 30 -9.97 7.32 15.31
C VAL A 30 -11.36 7.41 15.95
N VAL A 31 -11.76 8.58 16.43
CA VAL A 31 -13.11 8.79 16.96
C VAL A 31 -14.16 8.55 15.88
N ALA A 32 -13.96 9.11 14.67
CA ALA A 32 -14.87 8.87 13.56
C ALA A 32 -14.94 7.38 13.17
N PHE A 33 -13.79 6.70 13.09
CA PHE A 33 -13.72 5.27 12.78
C PHE A 33 -14.47 4.44 13.82
N TRP A 34 -14.30 4.74 15.11
CA TRP A 34 -14.96 4.01 16.18
C TRP A 34 -16.49 4.19 16.20
N LEU A 35 -16.98 5.35 15.74
CA LEU A 35 -18.43 5.61 15.65
C LEU A 35 -19.07 5.01 14.39
N ILE A 36 -18.30 4.87 13.30
CA ILE A 36 -18.82 4.52 11.98
C ILE A 36 -18.61 3.03 11.65
N VAL A 37 -17.52 2.41 12.11
CA VAL A 37 -17.11 1.07 11.68
C VAL A 37 -17.49 0.02 12.70
N TYR A 38 -18.15 -1.03 12.20
CA TYR A 38 -18.60 -2.19 12.98
C TYR A 38 -17.86 -3.44 12.52
N GLU A 39 -17.61 -4.37 13.45
CA GLU A 39 -16.82 -5.60 13.17
C GLU A 39 -17.60 -6.60 12.31
N ASP A 40 -18.90 -6.77 12.59
CA ASP A 40 -19.76 -7.71 11.87
C ASP A 40 -20.83 -6.97 11.04
N PRO A 41 -21.12 -7.41 9.81
CA PRO A 41 -22.26 -6.92 9.03
C PRO A 41 -23.59 -7.04 9.80
N ASP A 42 -23.69 -8.01 10.71
CA ASP A 42 -24.86 -8.27 11.54
C ASP A 42 -25.06 -7.23 12.64
N SER A 43 -23.96 -6.62 13.11
CA SER A 43 -23.97 -5.58 14.14
C SER A 43 -24.14 -4.18 13.58
N HIS A 44 -24.06 -4.02 12.25
CA HIS A 44 -24.10 -2.72 11.59
C HIS A 44 -25.55 -2.19 11.49
N PRO A 45 -25.88 -1.04 12.10
CA PRO A 45 -27.27 -0.59 12.26
C PRO A 45 -27.91 -0.09 10.95
N SER A 46 -27.12 0.34 9.97
CA SER A 46 -27.60 0.99 8.74
C SER A 46 -27.30 0.20 7.46
N ILE A 47 -26.95 -1.08 7.55
CA ILE A 47 -26.68 -1.90 6.35
C ILE A 47 -27.99 -2.31 5.68
N ASN A 48 -28.02 -2.31 4.35
CA ASN A 48 -29.17 -2.79 3.59
C ASN A 48 -29.30 -4.32 3.74
N GLU A 49 -30.53 -4.84 3.89
CA GLU A 49 -30.77 -6.27 4.08
C GLU A 49 -30.24 -7.12 2.92
N ASP A 50 -30.38 -6.62 1.68
CA ASP A 50 -29.88 -7.29 0.48
C ASP A 50 -28.35 -7.39 0.48
N GLU A 51 -27.66 -6.31 0.87
CA GLU A 51 -26.20 -6.26 0.95
C GLU A 51 -25.69 -7.16 2.09
N ARG A 52 -26.34 -7.10 3.25
CA ARG A 52 -26.05 -7.98 4.39
C ARG A 52 -26.16 -9.45 3.99
N LYS A 53 -27.25 -9.84 3.33
CA LYS A 53 -27.45 -11.20 2.86
C LYS A 53 -26.41 -11.61 1.81
N TYR A 54 -26.08 -10.71 0.89
CA TYR A 54 -25.04 -10.95 -0.12
C TYR A 54 -23.69 -11.24 0.53
N ILE A 55 -23.22 -10.37 1.43
CA ILE A 55 -21.93 -10.52 2.13
C ILE A 55 -21.90 -11.82 2.93
N ILE A 56 -22.96 -12.11 3.70
CA ILE A 56 -22.97 -13.31 4.55
C ILE A 56 -22.87 -14.57 3.70
N SER A 57 -23.62 -14.62 2.59
CA SER A 57 -23.65 -15.77 1.70
C SER A 57 -22.34 -15.97 0.91
N THR A 58 -21.61 -14.89 0.60
CA THR A 58 -20.36 -14.96 -0.17
C THR A 58 -19.14 -15.21 0.70
N VAL A 59 -19.09 -14.65 1.91
CA VAL A 59 -17.92 -14.73 2.81
C VAL A 59 -17.91 -16.03 3.60
N TRP A 60 -19.02 -16.39 4.25
CA TRP A 60 -19.09 -17.58 5.11
C TRP A 60 -19.77 -18.79 4.43
N GLY A 61 -20.39 -18.58 3.26
CA GLY A 61 -21.09 -19.65 2.54
C GLY A 61 -22.17 -20.32 3.40
N ALA A 62 -22.43 -21.60 3.14
CA ALA A 62 -23.37 -22.41 3.94
C ALA A 62 -22.77 -22.94 5.27
N GLY A 63 -21.49 -22.67 5.55
CA GLY A 63 -20.72 -23.30 6.62
C GLY A 63 -20.80 -22.63 7.99
N GLY A 64 -21.38 -21.43 8.08
CA GLY A 64 -21.41 -20.64 9.32
C GLY A 64 -20.02 -20.12 9.75
N VAL A 65 -19.98 -19.37 10.86
CA VAL A 65 -18.80 -18.64 11.37
C VAL A 65 -17.81 -19.57 12.10
N THR A 66 -17.63 -20.81 11.66
CA THR A 66 -16.66 -21.73 12.30
C THR A 66 -15.34 -21.69 11.55
N SER A 67 -14.39 -20.89 12.06
CA SER A 67 -13.02 -20.93 11.54
C SER A 67 -12.33 -22.22 11.96
N ALA A 68 -12.02 -23.07 10.99
CA ALA A 68 -11.14 -24.22 11.20
C ALA A 68 -9.76 -23.75 11.71
N PRO A 69 -9.06 -24.55 12.53
CA PRO A 69 -7.73 -24.18 13.01
C PRO A 69 -6.77 -23.98 11.84
N VAL A 70 -6.03 -22.87 11.86
CA VAL A 70 -5.10 -22.50 10.80
C VAL A 70 -3.98 -23.55 10.67
N PRO A 71 -3.78 -24.18 9.49
CA PRO A 71 -2.80 -25.25 9.32
C PRO A 71 -1.38 -24.70 9.11
N TRP A 72 -0.78 -24.14 10.16
CA TRP A 72 0.53 -23.48 10.14
C TRP A 72 1.63 -24.31 9.46
N MET A 73 1.74 -25.60 9.81
CA MET A 73 2.78 -26.46 9.25
C MET A 73 2.60 -26.73 7.75
N SER A 74 1.36 -26.80 7.27
CA SER A 74 1.08 -26.98 5.84
C SER A 74 1.43 -25.72 5.04
N ILE A 75 1.18 -24.54 5.61
CA ILE A 75 1.55 -23.25 5.00
C ILE A 75 3.08 -23.15 4.90
N LEU A 76 3.79 -23.43 5.99
CA LEU A 76 5.26 -23.37 6.03
C LEU A 76 5.94 -24.39 5.13
N LYS A 77 5.33 -25.54 4.86
CA LYS A 77 5.86 -26.54 3.92
C LYS A 77 5.51 -26.24 2.45
N SER A 78 4.66 -25.26 2.19
CA SER A 78 4.20 -24.97 0.83
C SER A 78 5.25 -24.19 0.03
N LEU A 79 5.59 -24.68 -1.16
CA LEU A 79 6.52 -24.00 -2.07
C LEU A 79 6.05 -22.59 -2.50
N PRO A 80 4.74 -22.35 -2.79
CA PRO A 80 4.26 -21.02 -3.15
C PRO A 80 4.48 -19.97 -2.05
N PHE A 81 4.39 -20.37 -0.77
CA PHE A 81 4.66 -19.49 0.36
C PHE A 81 6.11 -18.97 0.34
N TRP A 82 7.09 -19.87 0.20
CA TRP A 82 8.50 -19.49 0.12
C TRP A 82 8.82 -18.65 -1.12
N ALA A 83 8.21 -18.96 -2.26
CA ALA A 83 8.39 -18.17 -3.48
C ALA A 83 7.92 -16.71 -3.30
N ILE A 84 6.75 -16.50 -2.69
CA ILE A 84 6.23 -15.16 -2.37
C ILE A 84 7.11 -14.48 -1.33
N MET A 85 7.56 -15.20 -0.30
CA MET A 85 8.38 -14.63 0.76
C MET A 85 9.72 -14.11 0.25
N VAL A 86 10.44 -14.89 -0.57
CA VAL A 86 11.70 -14.44 -1.17
C VAL A 86 11.50 -13.23 -2.08
N ALA A 87 10.44 -13.24 -2.91
CA ALA A 87 10.10 -12.09 -3.75
C ALA A 87 9.83 -10.84 -2.90
N HIS A 88 9.08 -10.98 -1.81
CA HIS A 88 8.73 -9.88 -0.92
C HIS A 88 9.94 -9.31 -0.16
N ILE A 89 10.90 -10.18 0.25
CA ILE A 89 12.16 -9.75 0.85
C ILE A 89 12.98 -8.93 -0.15
N GLY A 90 13.14 -9.42 -1.39
CA GLY A 90 13.86 -8.70 -2.43
C GLY A 90 13.24 -7.35 -2.75
N GLN A 91 11.91 -7.30 -2.83
CA GLN A 91 11.17 -6.07 -3.07
C GLN A 91 11.32 -5.07 -1.93
N ASN A 92 11.18 -5.48 -0.67
CA ASN A 92 11.38 -4.59 0.48
C ASN A 92 12.81 -4.06 0.52
N TYR A 93 13.80 -4.95 0.34
CA TYR A 93 15.20 -4.54 0.36
C TYR A 93 15.50 -3.50 -0.73
N GLY A 94 15.02 -3.73 -1.96
CA GLY A 94 15.20 -2.78 -3.06
C GLY A 94 14.47 -1.46 -2.83
N TYR A 95 13.23 -1.51 -2.33
CA TYR A 95 12.43 -0.32 -2.03
C TYR A 95 13.07 0.54 -0.93
N GLU A 96 13.46 -0.07 0.19
CA GLU A 96 14.07 0.64 1.31
C GLU A 96 15.46 1.19 0.94
N THR A 97 16.26 0.43 0.18
CA THR A 97 17.54 0.94 -0.34
C THR A 97 17.32 2.17 -1.22
N LEU A 98 16.34 2.13 -2.13
CA LEU A 98 16.02 3.29 -2.96
C LEU A 98 15.52 4.45 -2.10
N MET A 99 14.61 4.23 -1.16
CA MET A 99 14.09 5.29 -0.26
C MET A 99 15.20 5.98 0.53
N THR A 100 16.16 5.21 1.05
CA THR A 100 17.25 5.72 1.90
C THR A 100 18.36 6.39 1.09
N GLU A 101 18.74 5.83 -0.06
CA GLU A 101 19.86 6.33 -0.87
C GLU A 101 19.45 7.37 -1.91
N LEU A 102 18.19 7.41 -2.35
CA LEU A 102 17.72 8.35 -3.37
C LEU A 102 17.88 9.83 -2.96
N PRO A 103 17.60 10.25 -1.71
CA PRO A 103 17.90 11.60 -1.27
C PRO A 103 19.41 11.92 -1.31
N THR A 104 20.25 10.97 -0.92
CA THR A 104 21.72 11.12 -0.95
C THR A 104 22.21 11.26 -2.39
N PHE A 105 21.75 10.40 -3.29
CA PHE A 105 22.07 10.43 -4.72
C PHE A 105 21.64 11.75 -5.37
N MET A 106 20.39 12.18 -5.15
CA MET A 106 19.89 13.46 -5.67
C MET A 106 20.70 14.66 -5.18
N LYS A 107 21.15 14.64 -3.92
CA LYS A 107 21.96 15.72 -3.35
C LYS A 107 23.42 15.70 -3.84
N GLN A 108 24.06 14.54 -3.85
CA GLN A 108 25.50 14.42 -4.08
C GLN A 108 25.86 14.34 -5.57
N VAL A 109 25.08 13.58 -6.35
CA VAL A 109 25.35 13.33 -7.78
C VAL A 109 24.62 14.36 -8.64
N LEU A 110 23.30 14.47 -8.48
CA LEU A 110 22.47 15.41 -9.25
C LEU A 110 22.56 16.86 -8.76
N ARG A 111 23.26 17.11 -7.64
CA ARG A 111 23.45 18.44 -7.00
C ARG A 111 22.14 19.19 -6.79
N PHE A 112 21.05 18.45 -6.59
CA PHE A 112 19.71 19.00 -6.47
C PHE A 112 19.42 19.42 -5.03
N ASN A 113 18.86 20.62 -4.83
CA ASN A 113 18.47 21.08 -3.50
C ASN A 113 17.08 20.52 -3.13
N ILE A 114 17.07 19.33 -2.54
CA ILE A 114 15.85 18.63 -2.09
C ILE A 114 15.08 19.45 -1.04
N GLN A 115 15.77 20.24 -0.22
CA GLN A 115 15.15 21.06 0.83
C GLN A 115 14.32 22.21 0.25
N ALA A 116 14.68 22.72 -0.94
CA ALA A 116 13.94 23.79 -1.60
C ALA A 116 12.68 23.29 -2.35
N ASN A 117 12.63 22.01 -2.74
CA ASN A 117 11.62 21.48 -3.65
C ASN A 117 10.80 20.33 -3.06
N GLY A 118 10.14 20.58 -1.92
CA GLY A 118 9.23 19.62 -1.30
C GLY A 118 8.03 19.19 -2.17
N ILE A 119 7.74 19.91 -3.27
CA ILE A 119 6.79 19.49 -4.31
C ILE A 119 7.41 18.41 -5.21
N LEU A 120 8.68 18.57 -5.60
CA LEU A 120 9.37 17.59 -6.42
C LEU A 120 9.57 16.28 -5.68
N SER A 121 9.82 16.32 -4.37
CA SER A 121 9.87 15.12 -3.52
C SER A 121 8.51 14.42 -3.39
N ALA A 122 7.39 15.11 -3.57
CA ALA A 122 6.06 14.51 -3.53
C ALA A 122 5.65 13.85 -4.86
N LEU A 123 6.29 14.24 -5.97
CA LEU A 123 5.94 13.80 -7.32
C LEU A 123 6.13 12.30 -7.54
N PRO A 124 7.22 11.65 -7.10
CA PRO A 124 7.35 10.19 -7.19
C PRO A 124 6.23 9.44 -6.45
N TYR A 125 5.83 9.91 -5.27
CA TYR A 125 4.74 9.28 -4.50
C TYR A 125 3.38 9.49 -5.16
N LEU A 126 3.13 10.66 -5.75
CA LEU A 126 1.89 10.92 -6.49
C LEU A 126 1.82 10.07 -7.77
N ALA A 127 2.94 9.95 -8.49
CA ALA A 127 3.04 9.04 -9.62
C ALA A 127 2.79 7.59 -9.18
N MET A 128 3.43 7.14 -8.08
CA MET A 128 3.21 5.81 -7.50
C MET A 128 1.73 5.57 -7.20
N TRP A 129 1.04 6.54 -6.58
CA TRP A 129 -0.40 6.46 -6.33
C TRP A 129 -1.22 6.35 -7.61
N ALA A 130 -0.97 7.20 -8.61
CA ALA A 130 -1.69 7.17 -9.89
C ALA A 130 -1.49 5.85 -10.64
N PHE A 131 -0.25 5.34 -10.69
CA PHE A 131 0.05 4.03 -11.26
C PHE A 131 -0.58 2.89 -10.48
N SER A 132 -0.61 2.97 -9.14
CA SER A 132 -1.28 1.97 -8.30
C SER A 132 -2.79 1.90 -8.57
N VAL A 133 -3.47 3.04 -8.72
CA VAL A 133 -4.91 3.05 -9.02
C VAL A 133 -5.18 2.48 -10.41
N THR A 134 -4.45 2.94 -11.43
CA THR A 134 -4.66 2.48 -12.81
C THR A 134 -4.38 0.99 -12.97
N SER A 135 -3.27 0.50 -12.39
CA SER A 135 -2.92 -0.93 -12.41
C SER A 135 -3.94 -1.79 -11.68
N SER A 136 -4.52 -1.30 -10.57
CA SER A 136 -5.57 -2.01 -9.83
C SER A 136 -6.84 -2.13 -10.67
N CYS A 137 -7.29 -1.04 -11.30
CA CYS A 137 -8.46 -1.06 -12.19
C CYS A 137 -8.25 -2.01 -13.39
N VAL A 138 -7.04 -2.02 -13.96
CA VAL A 138 -6.69 -2.96 -15.05
C VAL A 138 -6.71 -4.40 -14.56
N ALA A 139 -6.16 -4.68 -13.37
CA ALA A 139 -6.18 -6.02 -12.79
C ALA A 139 -7.62 -6.51 -12.53
N ASP A 140 -8.48 -5.64 -12.00
CA ASP A 140 -9.90 -5.95 -11.75
C ASP A 140 -10.69 -6.15 -13.06
N ALA A 141 -10.40 -5.35 -14.10
CA ALA A 141 -10.98 -5.54 -15.42
C ALA A 141 -10.57 -6.88 -16.05
N ILE A 142 -9.30 -7.28 -15.90
CA ILE A 142 -8.80 -8.57 -16.38
C ILE A 142 -9.47 -9.73 -15.62
N ILE A 143 -9.58 -9.61 -14.30
CA ILE A 143 -10.21 -10.64 -13.46
C ILE A 143 -11.71 -10.76 -13.76
N SER A 144 -12.42 -9.64 -13.86
CA SER A 144 -13.86 -9.62 -14.15
C SER A 144 -14.21 -10.14 -15.54
N SER A 145 -13.28 -10.05 -16.50
CA SER A 145 -13.47 -10.61 -17.84
C SER A 145 -13.61 -12.14 -17.88
N LYS A 146 -13.23 -12.86 -16.81
CA LYS A 146 -13.20 -14.34 -16.69
C LYS A 146 -12.43 -15.06 -17.79
N ARG A 147 -11.66 -14.35 -18.63
CA ARG A 147 -10.88 -14.93 -19.73
C ARG A 147 -9.57 -15.55 -19.27
N ILE A 148 -9.04 -15.07 -18.14
CA ILE A 148 -7.74 -15.47 -17.58
C ILE A 148 -7.94 -15.89 -16.13
N SER A 149 -7.28 -16.98 -15.71
CA SER A 149 -7.30 -17.44 -14.33
C SER A 149 -6.65 -16.42 -13.38
N HIS A 150 -7.22 -16.23 -12.19
CA HIS A 150 -6.69 -15.34 -11.15
C HIS A 150 -5.19 -15.55 -10.89
N THR A 151 -4.73 -16.80 -10.91
CA THR A 151 -3.32 -17.13 -10.67
C THR A 151 -2.41 -16.57 -11.76
N VAL A 152 -2.85 -16.61 -13.01
CA VAL A 152 -2.07 -16.12 -14.15
C VAL A 152 -2.02 -14.59 -14.11
N THR A 153 -3.14 -13.92 -13.87
CA THR A 153 -3.19 -12.46 -13.70
C THR A 153 -2.25 -11.99 -12.61
N ARG A 154 -2.27 -12.66 -11.43
CA ARG A 154 -1.38 -12.33 -10.31
C ARG A 154 0.10 -12.57 -10.62
N LYS A 155 0.43 -13.62 -11.38
CA LYS A 155 1.82 -13.90 -11.81
C LYS A 155 2.32 -12.85 -12.79
N ILE A 156 1.50 -12.44 -13.75
CA ILE A 156 1.86 -11.39 -14.73
C ILE A 156 2.08 -10.06 -14.01
N ALA A 157 1.15 -9.66 -13.13
CA ALA A 157 1.25 -8.42 -12.38
C ALA A 157 2.52 -8.38 -11.52
N ASN A 158 2.80 -9.46 -10.77
CA ASN A 158 4.05 -9.55 -10.00
C ASN A 158 5.30 -9.57 -10.90
N GLY A 159 5.25 -10.26 -12.03
CA GLY A 159 6.35 -10.29 -12.99
C GLY A 159 6.70 -8.89 -13.49
N ILE A 160 5.72 -8.13 -13.97
CA ILE A 160 5.91 -6.75 -14.44
C ILE A 160 6.44 -5.88 -13.29
N GLY A 161 5.84 -6.01 -12.10
CA GLY A 161 6.21 -5.23 -10.92
C GLY A 161 7.63 -5.47 -10.38
N HIS A 162 8.22 -6.65 -10.61
CA HIS A 162 9.58 -6.95 -10.15
C HIS A 162 10.62 -6.82 -11.26
N PHE A 163 10.37 -7.39 -12.43
CA PHE A 163 11.33 -7.35 -13.54
C PHE A 163 11.46 -5.95 -14.14
N GLY A 164 10.38 -5.16 -14.18
CA GLY A 164 10.42 -3.79 -14.69
C GLY A 164 11.41 -2.92 -13.92
N PRO A 165 11.25 -2.76 -12.60
CA PRO A 165 12.22 -2.03 -11.77
C PRO A 165 13.63 -2.62 -11.81
N ALA A 166 13.77 -3.95 -11.84
CA ALA A 166 15.09 -4.58 -11.94
C ALA A 166 15.84 -4.19 -13.22
N ILE A 167 15.16 -4.24 -14.38
CA ILE A 167 15.75 -3.82 -15.67
C ILE A 167 16.08 -2.33 -15.65
N ALA A 168 15.19 -1.49 -15.11
CA ALA A 168 15.43 -0.06 -14.99
C ALA A 168 16.65 0.27 -14.12
N LEU A 169 16.82 -0.41 -12.99
CA LEU A 169 17.98 -0.24 -12.12
C LEU A 169 19.28 -0.69 -12.79
N ILE A 170 19.26 -1.81 -13.51
CA ILE A 170 20.42 -2.28 -14.28
C ILE A 170 20.80 -1.24 -15.33
N MET A 171 19.84 -0.73 -16.11
CA MET A 171 20.12 0.31 -17.11
C MET A 171 20.67 1.60 -16.46
N ALA A 172 20.09 2.03 -15.34
CA ALA A 172 20.57 3.19 -14.60
C ALA A 172 22.01 3.03 -14.08
N SER A 173 22.45 1.80 -13.77
CA SER A 173 23.82 1.55 -13.32
C SER A 173 24.88 1.70 -14.42
N TYR A 174 24.48 1.62 -15.69
CA TYR A 174 25.36 1.74 -16.85
C TYR A 174 25.32 3.13 -17.52
N THR A 175 24.56 4.08 -16.95
CA THR A 175 24.40 5.44 -17.48
C THR A 175 25.05 6.45 -16.54
#